data_AF-A0A1J5RRV6-F1
#
_entry.id   AF-A0A1J5RRV6-F1
#
_cell.length_a   1.000
_cell.length_b   1.000
_cell.length_c   1.000
_cell.angle_alpha   90.00
_cell.angle_beta   90.00
_cell.angle_gamma   90.00
#
_symmetry.space_group_name_H-M   'P 1'
#
loop_
_entity.id
_entity.type
_entity.pdbx_description
1 polymer ?
#
loop_
_entity_poly.entity_id
_entity_poly.type
_entity_poly.pdbx_seq_one_letter_code
_entity_poly.pdbx_strand_id
1 'polypeptide(L)'
;MPTTPITTTQASGTATHTTSSAPTSGQVVEAATKATSPALVPFTTRAQQLAEHLATSGLAPEDCPGWECISSADAARLLGRDGGVTGNCIRIPYCHLNGEPLLVNELPFSRVRLLSQRDQQALEAKYLSPGSSGAHVFIPHGFLALLDAVTPDTPAVLVVTEGEKKAAAAVKAGVLCLGVPGVRMGISNGLLVPELAAMVEQYKTQAGQDARVVVIYDSEGALLDPEVAVPDGKHAGTVQVRGAARATAHREVTQAGLDLVAAMRSAGLPAAYAAGPGGEGGAKVGLDDLYVQQGAAAVRGLVQEAATHCTSAEDEAEAEIAAMLADLPFVPLGTAPDGSTLHLRMRATGDIVTLPTRDLTLARLTALFGSSWVESRFVDFNEQDNRVFRGLEAGLFFGGLCQRCGIWSEDRRRGPGAWRDADGTVLLNAQEGLIDAATGTALSQDERVRNGVLYDVVRKSDRVGMAVASLLQAPGQSPADALLQHFQAWGYATTTAPCLLATWTAVAALLPALPIRPHVWVYGRAGSGKTSLAASIAAVMAGGCISIDGGPRRTPQQACGRASARRPCRSFSMRLKFTRHPTRGSSTAHVPSCRGHCLRPEQDTHPVAMVPTPSDQAAAPPPAARW
;
A
#
# COMPACT_ATOMS: atom_id res chain seq x y z
N MET A 1 -43.73 -31.12 26.31
CA MET A 1 -43.48 -32.21 25.34
C MET A 1 -42.14 -32.82 25.67
N PRO A 2 -42.02 -34.15 25.64
CA PRO A 2 -40.97 -34.86 26.35
C PRO A 2 -39.67 -35.01 25.54
N THR A 3 -38.56 -35.02 26.29
CA THR A 3 -37.20 -35.36 25.86
C THR A 3 -37.03 -36.87 25.70
N THR A 4 -36.62 -37.31 24.51
CA THR A 4 -36.19 -38.69 24.22
C THR A 4 -34.65 -38.80 24.31
N PRO A 5 -34.11 -39.88 24.91
CA PRO A 5 -32.67 -40.14 24.90
C PRO A 5 -32.27 -40.97 23.67
N ILE A 6 -31.05 -40.72 23.17
CA ILE A 6 -30.42 -41.45 22.08
C ILE A 6 -29.65 -42.65 22.65
N THR A 7 -29.98 -43.84 22.15
CA THR A 7 -29.32 -45.12 22.42
C THR A 7 -28.11 -45.28 21.51
N THR A 8 -26.92 -45.54 22.07
CA THR A 8 -25.70 -45.86 21.31
C THR A 8 -25.57 -47.38 21.15
N THR A 9 -25.67 -47.86 19.91
CA THR A 9 -25.47 -49.26 19.55
C THR A 9 -23.98 -49.52 19.29
N GLN A 10 -23.37 -50.41 20.06
CA GLN A 10 -22.05 -50.98 19.77
C GLN A 10 -22.19 -52.04 18.66
N ALA A 11 -21.35 -51.94 17.62
CA ALA A 11 -21.16 -53.00 16.63
C ALA A 11 -19.70 -53.44 16.66
N SER A 12 -19.48 -54.66 17.16
CA SER A 12 -18.25 -55.43 17.12
C SER A 12 -18.08 -56.05 15.73
N GLY A 13 -16.98 -55.72 15.03
CA GLY A 13 -16.58 -56.34 13.77
C GLY A 13 -15.23 -57.03 13.91
N THR A 14 -15.26 -58.33 14.21
CA THR A 14 -14.12 -59.27 14.11
C THR A 14 -13.90 -59.65 12.65
N ALA A 15 -12.70 -59.43 12.12
CA ALA A 15 -12.25 -60.01 10.86
C ALA A 15 -10.92 -60.75 11.06
N THR A 16 -11.02 -62.08 11.01
CA THR A 16 -9.93 -63.05 10.93
C THR A 16 -9.37 -63.10 9.51
N HIS A 17 -8.06 -62.91 9.35
CA HIS A 17 -7.34 -63.36 8.16
C HIS A 17 -6.18 -64.28 8.55
N THR A 18 -6.41 -65.56 8.31
CA THR A 18 -5.40 -66.62 8.19
C THR A 18 -4.83 -66.62 6.78
N THR A 19 -3.52 -66.59 6.62
CA THR A 19 -2.82 -67.33 5.56
C THR A 19 -1.43 -67.75 6.01
N SER A 20 -1.19 -69.04 5.79
CA SER A 20 0.02 -69.80 6.06
C SER A 20 0.94 -69.74 4.84
N SER A 21 2.26 -69.66 5.05
CA SER A 21 3.23 -70.22 4.10
C SER A 21 4.48 -70.70 4.84
N ALA A 22 4.88 -71.91 4.47
CA ALA A 22 5.94 -72.73 5.05
C ALA A 22 7.36 -72.27 4.62
N PRO A 23 8.43 -72.78 5.27
CA PRO A 23 9.78 -72.27 5.10
C PRO A 23 10.54 -73.01 3.98
N THR A 24 11.31 -72.25 3.19
CA THR A 24 12.26 -72.81 2.22
C THR A 24 13.65 -72.83 2.83
N SER A 25 14.20 -74.03 2.92
CA SER A 25 15.56 -74.37 3.34
C SER A 25 16.62 -73.94 2.33
N GLY A 26 17.78 -73.54 2.85
CA GLY A 26 19.08 -73.84 2.23
C GLY A 26 19.81 -72.64 1.67
N GLN A 27 20.74 -72.09 2.45
CA GLN A 27 22.01 -71.60 1.91
C GLN A 27 23.11 -71.67 2.96
N VAL A 28 24.13 -72.45 2.62
CA VAL A 28 25.40 -72.63 3.31
C VAL A 28 26.22 -71.35 3.11
N VAL A 29 26.69 -70.74 4.20
CA VAL A 29 27.81 -69.78 4.14
C VAL A 29 28.79 -70.07 5.25
N GLU A 30 29.94 -70.57 4.82
CA GLU A 30 31.17 -70.78 5.56
C GLU A 30 31.96 -69.45 5.53
N ALA A 31 32.17 -68.81 6.68
CA ALA A 31 33.27 -67.85 6.92
C ALA A 31 33.25 -67.35 8.37
N ALA A 32 33.88 -68.11 9.27
CA ALA A 32 34.23 -67.64 10.59
C ALA A 32 35.34 -66.57 10.48
N THR A 33 35.00 -65.31 10.70
CA THR A 33 35.98 -64.24 10.97
C THR A 33 35.76 -63.66 12.36
N LYS A 34 36.83 -63.72 13.16
CA LYS A 34 37.06 -63.11 14.49
C LYS A 34 36.03 -62.06 14.92
N ALA A 35 35.23 -62.42 15.93
CA ALA A 35 34.47 -61.46 16.73
C ALA A 35 35.45 -60.60 17.54
N THR A 36 35.78 -59.42 17.02
CA THR A 36 36.41 -58.34 17.79
C THR A 36 35.37 -57.87 18.80
N SER A 37 35.65 -58.00 20.10
CA SER A 37 34.79 -57.46 21.16
C SER A 37 34.42 -56.01 20.82
N PRO A 38 33.12 -55.62 20.86
CA PRO A 38 32.73 -54.25 20.57
C PRO A 38 33.51 -53.34 21.52
N ALA A 39 34.31 -52.44 20.94
CA ALA A 39 35.04 -51.45 21.71
C ALA A 39 34.02 -50.74 22.61
N LEU A 40 34.29 -50.73 23.92
CA LEU A 40 33.50 -49.98 24.90
C LEU A 40 33.42 -48.54 24.40
N VAL A 41 32.25 -48.13 23.91
CA VAL A 41 32.00 -46.74 23.54
C VAL A 41 32.16 -45.93 24.83
N PRO A 42 33.08 -44.95 24.88
CA PRO A 42 33.31 -44.19 26.09
C PRO A 42 32.00 -43.53 26.53
N PHE A 43 31.65 -43.68 27.80
CA PHE A 43 30.47 -43.04 28.38
C PHE A 43 30.63 -41.52 28.30
N THR A 44 29.84 -40.85 27.45
CA THR A 44 29.78 -39.39 27.44
C THR A 44 29.12 -38.90 28.73
N THR A 45 29.79 -37.99 29.42
CA THR A 45 29.22 -37.32 30.59
C THR A 45 28.05 -36.43 30.18
N ARG A 46 27.13 -36.13 31.10
CA ARG A 46 26.00 -35.22 30.81
C ARG A 46 26.47 -33.82 30.36
N ALA A 47 27.57 -33.33 30.93
CA ALA A 47 28.18 -32.06 30.51
C ALA A 47 28.69 -32.11 29.06
N GLN A 48 29.34 -33.20 28.66
CA GLN A 48 29.76 -33.41 27.27
C GLN A 48 28.55 -33.50 26.33
N GLN A 49 27.49 -34.22 26.72
CA GLN A 49 26.25 -34.31 25.92
C GLN A 49 25.59 -32.94 25.72
N LEU A 50 25.57 -32.09 26.76
CA LEU A 50 25.10 -30.72 26.65
C LEU A 50 25.96 -29.91 25.67
N ALA A 51 27.28 -29.94 25.85
CA ALA A 51 28.22 -29.20 25.01
C ALA A 51 28.14 -29.62 23.54
N GLU A 52 28.11 -30.93 23.26
CA GLU A 52 27.94 -31.49 21.92
C GLU A 52 26.62 -31.03 21.28
N HIS A 53 25.53 -31.00 22.04
CA HIS A 53 24.23 -30.56 21.52
C HIS A 53 24.17 -29.05 21.26
N LEU A 54 24.76 -28.23 22.14
CA LEU A 54 24.82 -26.78 21.96
C LEU A 54 25.70 -26.41 20.76
N ALA A 55 26.80 -27.13 20.56
CA ALA A 55 27.73 -26.90 19.45
C ALA A 55 27.07 -27.01 18.07
N THR A 56 26.02 -27.82 17.91
CA THR A 56 25.29 -27.90 16.62
C THR A 56 24.57 -26.60 16.24
N SER A 57 24.40 -25.67 17.19
CA SER A 57 23.81 -24.35 16.98
C SER A 57 24.84 -23.23 17.20
N GLY A 58 26.13 -23.58 17.25
CA GLY A 58 27.22 -22.64 17.49
C GLY A 58 27.26 -22.08 18.91
N LEU A 59 26.57 -22.74 19.84
CA LEU A 59 26.47 -22.36 21.25
C LEU A 59 27.44 -23.18 22.09
N ALA A 60 27.91 -22.58 23.17
CA ALA A 60 28.65 -23.22 24.25
C ALA A 60 27.83 -23.12 25.55
N PRO A 61 28.11 -23.94 26.58
CA PRO A 61 27.38 -23.89 27.85
C PRO A 61 27.32 -22.49 28.50
N GLU A 62 28.38 -21.70 28.36
CA GLU A 62 28.46 -20.32 28.86
C GLU A 62 27.51 -19.34 28.15
N ASP A 63 27.11 -19.63 26.92
CA ASP A 63 26.10 -18.83 26.20
C ASP A 63 24.68 -19.11 26.71
N CYS A 64 24.49 -20.19 27.46
CA CYS A 64 23.20 -20.70 27.91
C CYS A 64 23.23 -21.05 29.42
N PRO A 65 23.53 -20.10 30.31
CA PRO A 65 23.64 -20.35 31.73
C PRO A 65 22.34 -20.97 32.29
N GLY A 66 22.51 -22.00 33.12
CA GLY A 66 21.41 -22.75 33.71
C GLY A 66 20.85 -23.87 32.83
N TRP A 67 21.31 -24.01 31.57
CA TRP A 67 21.00 -25.19 30.77
C TRP A 67 21.79 -26.38 31.31
N GLU A 68 21.11 -27.51 31.50
CA GLU A 68 21.72 -28.70 32.07
C GLU A 68 21.18 -29.96 31.39
N CYS A 69 22.06 -30.94 31.18
CA CYS A 69 21.63 -32.27 30.77
C CYS A 69 21.18 -33.05 32.01
N ILE A 70 19.91 -33.42 32.04
CA ILE A 70 19.22 -34.07 33.17
C ILE A 70 18.80 -35.50 32.83
N SER A 71 18.55 -36.28 33.87
CA SER A 71 18.03 -37.64 33.72
C SER A 71 16.57 -37.63 33.24
N SER A 72 16.10 -38.75 32.69
CA SER A 72 14.68 -38.94 32.38
C SER A 72 13.78 -38.83 33.61
N ALA A 73 14.25 -39.25 34.78
CA ALA A 73 13.51 -39.14 36.04
C ALA A 73 13.33 -37.68 36.47
N ASP A 74 14.37 -36.85 36.33
CA ASP A 74 14.28 -35.42 36.64
C ASP A 74 13.43 -34.68 35.60
N ALA A 75 13.54 -35.05 34.32
CA ALA A 75 12.68 -34.52 33.26
C ALA A 75 11.20 -34.84 33.52
N ALA A 76 10.88 -36.07 33.90
CA ALA A 76 9.53 -36.51 34.26
C ALA A 76 8.99 -35.69 35.45
N ARG A 77 9.81 -35.47 36.48
CA ARG A 77 9.47 -34.63 37.64
C ARG A 77 9.18 -33.18 37.22
N LEU A 78 10.04 -32.57 36.39
CA LEU A 78 9.86 -31.19 35.92
C LEU A 78 8.59 -31.03 35.06
N LEU A 79 8.27 -32.03 34.24
CA LEU A 79 7.11 -32.00 33.36
C LEU A 79 5.80 -32.36 34.09
N GLY A 80 5.87 -32.85 35.32
CA GLY A 80 4.71 -33.35 36.07
C GLY A 80 4.08 -34.60 35.44
N ARG A 81 4.90 -35.53 34.93
CA ARG A 81 4.43 -36.76 34.26
C ARG A 81 5.05 -37.99 34.91
N ASP A 82 4.29 -39.08 35.01
CA ASP A 82 4.75 -40.36 35.59
C ASP A 82 5.50 -41.27 34.60
N GLY A 83 5.98 -40.74 33.47
CA GLY A 83 6.73 -41.50 32.47
C GLY A 83 6.78 -40.86 31.07
N GLY A 84 7.17 -41.65 30.07
CA GLY A 84 7.20 -41.27 28.66
C GLY A 84 8.54 -40.69 28.17
N VAL A 85 9.40 -40.22 29.06
CA VAL A 85 10.76 -39.80 28.76
C VAL A 85 11.71 -40.92 29.18
N THR A 86 12.54 -41.44 28.27
CA THR A 86 13.41 -42.59 28.58
C THR A 86 14.90 -42.25 28.54
N GLY A 87 15.31 -41.23 27.77
CA GLY A 87 16.68 -40.75 27.64
C GLY A 87 16.99 -39.49 28.45
N ASN A 88 18.27 -39.13 28.46
CA ASN A 88 18.71 -37.83 28.98
C ASN A 88 18.08 -36.69 28.15
N CYS A 89 17.88 -35.57 28.80
CA CYS A 89 17.26 -34.39 28.19
C CYS A 89 18.03 -33.13 28.56
N ILE A 90 17.83 -32.04 27.83
CA ILE A 90 18.34 -30.72 28.22
C ILE A 90 17.20 -29.94 28.86
N ARG A 91 17.41 -29.46 30.08
CA ARG A 91 16.55 -28.48 30.74
C ARG A 91 16.87 -27.08 30.23
N ILE A 92 15.84 -26.33 29.88
CA ILE A 92 15.93 -24.94 29.40
C ILE A 92 15.12 -24.07 30.38
N PRO A 93 15.78 -23.34 31.30
CA PRO A 93 15.10 -22.46 32.23
C PRO A 93 14.55 -21.22 31.52
N TYR A 94 13.42 -20.71 32.01
CA TYR A 94 12.85 -19.45 31.55
C TYR A 94 12.92 -18.44 32.70
N CYS A 95 13.14 -17.18 32.33
CA CYS A 95 13.25 -16.08 33.27
C CYS A 95 12.35 -14.92 32.85
N HIS A 96 11.98 -14.09 33.81
CA HIS A 96 11.40 -12.78 33.57
C HIS A 96 12.46 -11.78 33.06
N LEU A 97 12.02 -10.61 32.61
CA LEU A 97 12.90 -9.51 32.14
C LEU A 97 13.87 -8.98 33.21
N ASN A 98 13.63 -9.26 34.48
CA ASN A 98 14.56 -8.92 35.57
C ASN A 98 15.61 -10.02 35.83
N GLY A 99 15.61 -11.10 35.06
CA GLY A 99 16.50 -12.25 35.24
C GLY A 99 16.01 -13.29 36.27
N GLU A 100 14.95 -13.00 37.03
CA GLU A 100 14.39 -13.94 38.01
C GLU A 100 13.73 -15.13 37.30
N PRO A 101 13.80 -16.34 37.89
CA PRO A 101 13.13 -17.51 37.33
C PRO A 101 11.63 -17.27 37.17
N LEU A 102 11.10 -17.59 36.00
CA LEU A 102 9.66 -17.61 35.75
C LEU A 102 9.04 -18.73 36.60
N LEU A 103 8.04 -18.43 37.42
CA LEU A 103 7.37 -19.42 38.26
C LEU A 103 6.02 -19.82 37.68
N VAL A 104 5.78 -21.12 37.52
CA VAL A 104 4.48 -21.70 37.16
C VAL A 104 4.11 -22.71 38.25
N ASN A 105 2.98 -22.46 38.92
CA ASN A 105 2.55 -23.23 40.10
C ASN A 105 3.65 -23.28 41.19
N GLU A 106 4.26 -22.12 41.50
CA GLU A 106 5.34 -21.96 42.50
C GLU A 106 6.65 -22.68 42.17
N LEU A 107 6.77 -23.30 41.00
CA LEU A 107 7.97 -23.98 40.54
C LEU A 107 8.63 -23.22 39.39
N PRO A 108 9.98 -23.14 39.35
CA PRO A 108 10.70 -22.58 38.21
C PRO A 108 10.33 -23.28 36.91
N PHE A 109 9.72 -22.54 35.99
CA PHE A 109 9.35 -23.02 34.68
C PHE A 109 10.61 -23.37 33.88
N SER A 110 10.57 -24.54 33.26
CA SER A 110 11.61 -24.99 32.35
C SER A 110 11.00 -25.86 31.27
N ARG A 111 11.46 -25.71 30.04
CA ARG A 111 11.18 -26.67 28.98
C ARG A 111 12.24 -27.75 28.94
N VAL A 112 11.89 -28.89 28.37
CA VAL A 112 12.77 -30.05 28.26
C VAL A 112 12.95 -30.40 26.79
N ARG A 113 14.20 -30.39 26.33
CA ARG A 113 14.60 -30.84 24.99
C ARG A 113 15.04 -32.30 25.03
N LEU A 114 14.34 -33.16 24.32
CA LEU A 114 14.65 -34.58 24.26
C LEU A 114 15.90 -34.84 23.39
N LEU A 115 16.88 -35.59 23.90
CA LEU A 115 18.07 -35.96 23.12
C LEU A 115 17.90 -37.28 22.37
N SER A 116 17.07 -38.19 22.89
CA SER A 116 16.79 -39.50 22.27
C SER A 116 15.84 -39.37 21.09
N GLN A 117 16.25 -39.82 19.90
CA GLN A 117 15.35 -39.90 18.74
C GLN A 117 14.14 -40.81 19.01
N ARG A 118 14.33 -41.88 19.78
CA ARG A 118 13.24 -42.78 20.18
C ARG A 118 12.18 -42.04 20.98
N ASP A 119 12.57 -41.18 21.92
CA ASP A 119 11.62 -40.40 22.72
C ASP A 119 10.93 -39.34 21.88
N GLN A 120 11.66 -38.69 20.96
CA GLN A 120 11.08 -37.73 20.02
C GLN A 120 10.01 -38.36 19.13
N GLN A 121 10.24 -39.59 18.67
CA GLN A 121 9.26 -40.35 17.90
C GLN A 121 8.07 -40.81 18.75
N ALA A 122 8.34 -41.37 19.93
CA ALA A 122 7.30 -41.90 20.81
C ALA A 122 6.34 -40.82 21.35
N LEU A 123 6.84 -39.61 21.58
CA LEU A 123 6.06 -38.48 22.09
C LEU A 123 5.66 -37.48 20.99
N GLU A 124 6.04 -37.74 19.74
CA GLU A 124 5.81 -36.85 18.59
C GLU A 124 6.26 -35.40 18.83
N ALA A 125 7.25 -35.20 19.69
CA ALA A 125 7.66 -33.89 20.16
C ALA A 125 9.17 -33.80 20.36
N LYS A 126 9.75 -32.69 19.91
CA LYS A 126 11.17 -32.37 20.10
C LYS A 126 11.44 -31.69 21.45
N TYR A 127 10.47 -30.94 21.93
CA TYR A 127 10.50 -30.16 23.16
C TYR A 127 9.21 -30.41 23.94
N LEU A 128 9.30 -30.49 25.26
CA LEU A 128 8.17 -30.67 26.17
C LEU A 128 8.10 -29.50 27.14
N SER A 129 6.88 -29.11 27.50
CA SER A 129 6.60 -28.12 28.54
C SER A 129 5.80 -28.79 29.67
N PRO A 130 5.93 -28.32 30.92
CA PRO A 130 5.01 -28.68 32.00
C PRO A 130 3.55 -28.53 31.58
N GLY A 131 2.70 -29.48 31.99
CA GLY A 131 1.26 -29.43 31.71
C GLY A 131 0.61 -28.17 32.26
N SER A 132 -0.36 -27.61 31.53
CA SER A 132 -1.13 -26.43 31.93
C SER A 132 -0.31 -25.14 32.18
N SER A 133 0.93 -25.08 31.73
CA SER A 133 1.78 -23.89 31.86
C SER A 133 1.37 -22.74 30.94
N GLY A 134 0.77 -23.06 29.78
CA GLY A 134 0.54 -22.07 28.73
C GLY A 134 1.79 -21.82 27.89
N ALA A 135 1.77 -20.73 27.14
CA ALA A 135 2.89 -20.31 26.31
C ALA A 135 3.69 -19.23 27.04
N HIS A 136 5.01 -19.39 27.06
CA HIS A 136 5.93 -18.44 27.65
C HIS A 136 6.99 -17.99 26.64
N VAL A 137 7.44 -16.74 26.76
CA VAL A 137 8.50 -16.20 25.91
C VAL A 137 9.86 -16.55 26.51
N PHE A 138 10.75 -17.11 25.70
CA PHE A 138 12.13 -17.37 26.08
C PHE A 138 12.98 -16.11 25.90
N ILE A 139 13.63 -15.68 26.99
CA ILE A 139 14.58 -14.57 27.01
C ILE A 139 16.00 -15.16 27.07
N PRO A 140 16.80 -15.09 26.00
CA PRO A 140 18.14 -15.64 26.01
C PRO A 140 19.09 -14.86 26.90
N HIS A 141 20.15 -15.51 27.37
CA HIS A 141 21.22 -14.83 28.09
C HIS A 141 21.89 -13.78 27.20
N GLY A 142 22.16 -12.60 27.76
CA GLY A 142 22.68 -11.45 27.02
C GLY A 142 21.61 -10.54 26.41
N PHE A 143 20.34 -10.97 26.35
CA PHE A 143 19.24 -10.16 25.78
C PHE A 143 19.09 -8.81 26.49
N LEU A 144 19.11 -8.80 27.84
CA LEU A 144 18.95 -7.56 28.61
C LEU A 144 20.10 -6.59 28.38
N ALA A 145 21.33 -7.07 28.24
CA ALA A 145 22.47 -6.22 27.93
C ALA A 145 22.34 -5.58 26.54
N LEU A 146 21.79 -6.30 25.56
CA LEU A 146 21.47 -5.74 24.24
C LEU A 146 20.32 -4.74 24.31
N LEU A 147 19.29 -5.03 25.11
CA LEU A 147 18.12 -4.17 25.30
C LEU A 147 18.52 -2.84 25.96
N ASP A 148 19.35 -2.90 27.01
CA ASP A 148 19.88 -1.71 27.69
C ASP A 148 20.80 -0.86 26.80
N ALA A 149 21.40 -1.47 25.77
CA ALA A 149 22.19 -0.76 24.76
C ALA A 149 21.32 -0.09 23.68
N VAL A 150 20.01 -0.33 23.65
CA VAL A 150 19.09 0.34 22.71
C VAL A 150 18.85 1.76 23.17
N THR A 151 19.11 2.70 22.27
CA THR A 151 18.78 4.11 22.45
C THR A 151 18.12 4.64 21.18
N PRO A 152 17.44 5.81 21.22
CA PRO A 152 16.94 6.44 20.01
C PRO A 152 18.02 6.73 18.95
N ASP A 153 19.27 6.97 19.37
CA ASP A 153 20.40 7.23 18.46
C ASP A 153 21.05 5.94 17.92
N THR A 154 20.80 4.81 18.58
CA THR A 154 21.32 3.49 18.22
C THR A 154 20.18 2.46 18.25
N PRO A 155 19.17 2.61 17.38
CA PRO A 155 18.02 1.71 17.39
C PRO A 155 18.47 0.31 16.98
N ALA A 156 18.16 -0.69 17.81
CA ALA A 156 18.27 -2.10 17.44
C ALA A 156 16.90 -2.61 16.99
N VAL A 157 16.89 -3.56 16.07
CA VAL A 157 15.66 -4.25 15.63
C VAL A 157 15.37 -5.38 16.61
N LEU A 158 14.16 -5.41 17.18
CA LEU A 158 13.71 -6.54 18.00
C LEU A 158 13.34 -7.72 17.08
N VAL A 159 13.97 -8.86 17.30
CA VAL A 159 13.69 -10.10 16.56
C VAL A 159 12.88 -11.05 17.42
N VAL A 160 11.83 -11.64 16.86
CA VAL A 160 11.13 -12.78 17.45
C VAL A 160 11.29 -13.99 16.55
N THR A 161 11.80 -15.09 17.07
CA THR A 161 12.04 -16.32 16.30
C THR A 161 11.44 -17.55 16.98
N GLU A 162 11.24 -18.62 16.20
CA GLU A 162 10.79 -19.90 16.73
C GLU A 162 11.96 -20.69 17.33
N GLY A 163 11.90 -20.96 18.63
CA GLY A 163 12.80 -21.88 19.34
C GLY A 163 13.92 -21.20 20.10
N GLU A 164 14.30 -21.82 21.21
CA GLU A 164 15.20 -21.24 22.22
C GLU A 164 16.65 -21.19 21.74
N LYS A 165 17.14 -22.24 21.04
CA LYS A 165 18.50 -22.26 20.50
C LYS A 165 18.71 -21.18 19.44
N LYS A 166 17.69 -20.91 18.62
CA LYS A 166 17.74 -19.89 17.57
C LYS A 166 17.86 -18.50 18.18
N ALA A 167 17.03 -18.21 19.18
CA ALA A 167 17.09 -16.96 19.91
C ALA A 167 18.43 -16.78 20.63
N ALA A 168 18.95 -17.83 21.28
CA ALA A 168 20.27 -17.79 21.92
C ALA A 168 21.41 -17.56 20.92
N ALA A 169 21.40 -18.24 19.77
CA ALA A 169 22.40 -18.03 18.72
C ALA A 169 22.34 -16.61 18.14
N ALA A 170 21.13 -16.06 17.96
CA ALA A 170 20.95 -14.69 17.51
C ALA A 170 21.47 -13.67 18.54
N VAL A 171 21.20 -13.86 19.84
CA VAL A 171 21.74 -12.99 20.89
C VAL A 171 23.27 -13.08 20.97
N LYS A 172 23.85 -14.27 20.81
CA LYS A 172 25.31 -14.45 20.67
C LYS A 172 25.86 -13.72 19.43
N ALA A 173 25.07 -13.60 18.37
CA ALA A 173 25.40 -12.81 17.18
C ALA A 173 25.23 -11.28 17.38
N GLY A 174 24.83 -10.82 18.58
CA GLY A 174 24.58 -9.41 18.88
C GLY A 174 23.23 -8.90 18.33
N VAL A 175 22.26 -9.79 18.15
CA VAL A 175 20.89 -9.43 17.73
C VAL A 175 19.96 -9.47 18.94
N LEU A 176 19.18 -8.41 19.13
CA LEU A 176 18.15 -8.34 20.18
C LEU A 176 17.01 -9.32 19.86
N CYS A 177 17.09 -10.56 20.37
CA CYS A 177 16.21 -11.64 19.94
C CYS A 177 15.49 -12.36 21.09
N LEU A 178 14.19 -12.59 20.91
CA LEU A 178 13.33 -13.40 21.78
C LEU A 178 12.96 -14.72 21.08
N GLY A 179 12.82 -15.79 21.86
CA GLY A 179 12.35 -17.08 21.37
C GLY A 179 10.90 -17.33 21.74
N VAL A 180 10.08 -17.78 20.80
CA VAL A 180 8.77 -18.40 21.10
C VAL A 180 8.86 -19.92 20.95
N PRO A 181 8.27 -20.70 21.87
CA PRO A 181 8.42 -22.16 21.91
C PRO A 181 7.79 -22.92 20.73
N GLY A 182 6.98 -22.23 19.92
CA GLY A 182 6.38 -22.72 18.68
C GLY A 182 5.71 -21.57 17.91
N VAL A 183 5.48 -21.77 16.62
CA VAL A 183 5.06 -20.72 15.67
C VAL A 183 3.79 -19.92 16.05
N ARG A 184 2.87 -20.50 16.82
CA ARG A 184 1.63 -19.83 17.28
C ARG A 184 1.63 -19.46 18.75
N MET A 185 2.69 -19.81 19.49
CA MET A 185 2.74 -19.63 20.94
C MET A 185 3.04 -18.18 21.36
N GLY A 186 3.38 -17.29 20.41
CA GLY A 186 3.48 -15.85 20.66
C GLY A 186 2.14 -15.11 20.67
N ILE A 187 1.05 -15.75 20.25
CA ILE A 187 -0.28 -15.14 20.12
C ILE A 187 -1.38 -15.95 20.81
N SER A 188 -2.38 -15.26 21.35
CA SER A 188 -3.61 -15.82 21.89
C SER A 188 -4.79 -14.94 21.48
N ASN A 189 -5.78 -15.52 20.80
CA ASN A 189 -6.95 -14.80 20.28
C ASN A 189 -6.60 -13.58 19.41
N GLY A 190 -5.56 -13.70 18.57
CA GLY A 190 -5.09 -12.61 17.70
C GLY A 190 -4.31 -11.50 18.41
N LEU A 191 -4.11 -11.61 19.73
CA LEU A 191 -3.32 -10.68 20.53
C LEU A 191 -1.99 -11.31 20.93
N LEU A 192 -0.98 -10.49 21.21
CA LEU A 192 0.27 -10.96 21.78
C LEU A 192 0.02 -11.60 23.16
N VAL A 193 0.74 -12.67 23.48
CA VAL A 193 0.73 -13.19 24.85
C VAL A 193 1.25 -12.12 25.83
N PRO A 194 0.75 -12.05 27.08
CA PRO A 194 1.04 -10.92 27.98
C PRO A 194 2.53 -10.63 28.17
N GLU A 195 3.35 -11.67 28.25
CA GLU A 195 4.81 -11.56 28.38
C GLU A 195 5.44 -10.88 27.16
N LEU A 196 5.04 -11.29 25.96
CA LEU A 196 5.54 -10.72 24.72
C LEU A 196 5.09 -9.26 24.55
N ALA A 197 3.84 -8.97 24.91
CA ALA A 197 3.29 -7.61 24.90
C ALA A 197 4.09 -6.68 25.85
N ALA A 198 4.41 -7.14 27.06
CA ALA A 198 5.20 -6.37 28.00
C ALA A 198 6.63 -6.09 27.48
N MET A 199 7.27 -7.08 26.85
CA MET A 199 8.60 -6.91 26.24
C MET A 199 8.57 -5.92 25.07
N VAL A 200 7.54 -6.00 24.24
CA VAL A 200 7.30 -5.11 23.10
C VAL A 200 7.13 -3.67 23.57
N GLU A 201 6.35 -3.42 24.62
CA GLU A 201 6.17 -2.07 25.18
C GLU A 201 7.45 -1.51 25.82
N GLN A 202 8.21 -2.36 26.52
CA GLN A 202 9.51 -1.94 27.07
C GLN A 202 10.49 -1.55 25.95
N TYR A 203 10.60 -2.39 24.92
CA TYR A 203 11.44 -2.12 23.75
C TYR A 203 11.02 -0.82 23.04
N LYS A 204 9.71 -0.64 22.81
CA LYS A 204 9.15 0.58 22.21
C LYS A 204 9.51 1.83 22.99
N THR A 205 9.47 1.75 24.32
CA THR A 205 9.84 2.85 25.22
C THR A 205 11.32 3.24 25.05
N GLN A 206 12.21 2.27 24.85
CA GLN A 206 13.65 2.52 24.67
C GLN A 206 14.04 2.96 23.26
N ALA A 207 13.46 2.32 22.23
CA ALA A 207 13.79 2.58 20.83
C ALA A 207 13.10 3.84 20.26
N GLY A 208 12.00 4.30 20.86
CA GLY A 208 11.29 5.50 20.42
C GLY A 208 10.58 5.32 19.06
N GLN A 209 10.68 6.33 18.18
CA GLN A 209 10.00 6.32 16.88
C GLN A 209 10.59 5.31 15.88
N ASP A 210 11.84 4.88 16.09
CA ASP A 210 12.53 3.93 15.23
C ASP A 210 12.35 2.46 15.65
N ALA A 211 11.48 2.19 16.62
CA ALA A 211 11.17 0.84 17.07
C ALA A 211 10.64 -0.02 15.90
N ARG A 212 11.28 -1.16 15.65
CA ARG A 212 10.91 -2.11 14.59
C ARG A 212 10.99 -3.55 15.10
N VAL A 213 10.04 -4.37 14.69
CA VAL A 213 10.03 -5.80 15.00
C VAL A 213 10.15 -6.63 13.73
N VAL A 214 11.00 -7.64 13.77
CA VAL A 214 11.07 -8.65 12.70
C VAL A 214 10.74 -10.02 13.29
N VAL A 215 9.76 -10.69 12.70
CA VAL A 215 9.46 -12.10 12.98
C VAL A 215 10.25 -12.95 11.99
N ILE A 216 11.22 -13.72 12.47
CA ILE A 216 12.07 -14.57 11.62
C ILE A 216 11.83 -16.04 11.93
N TYR A 217 11.27 -16.77 10.96
CA TYR A 217 11.09 -18.22 11.03
C TYR A 217 12.08 -18.97 10.16
N ASP A 218 12.05 -20.30 10.24
CA ASP A 218 12.91 -21.17 9.45
C ASP A 218 12.59 -21.05 7.95
N SER A 219 13.55 -21.46 7.12
CA SER A 219 13.42 -21.36 5.66
C SER A 219 12.20 -22.08 5.06
N GLU A 220 11.58 -23.02 5.76
CA GLU A 220 10.34 -23.68 5.33
C GLU A 220 9.12 -22.72 5.31
N GLY A 221 9.20 -21.62 6.04
CA GLY A 221 8.21 -20.55 6.01
C GLY A 221 8.45 -19.51 4.90
N ALA A 222 9.48 -19.68 4.06
CA ALA A 222 9.82 -18.71 3.03
C ALA A 222 8.68 -18.52 2.01
N LEU A 223 8.46 -17.26 1.64
CA LEU A 223 7.61 -16.90 0.52
C LEU A 223 8.35 -17.21 -0.77
N LEU A 224 7.77 -18.06 -1.59
CA LEU A 224 8.27 -18.43 -2.90
C LEU A 224 7.66 -17.50 -3.95
N ASP A 225 8.42 -17.23 -5.01
CA ASP A 225 7.85 -16.61 -6.19
C ASP A 225 6.77 -17.51 -6.79
N PRO A 226 5.66 -16.94 -7.27
CA PRO A 226 4.53 -17.73 -7.78
C PRO A 226 4.88 -18.58 -9.00
N GLU A 227 5.99 -18.28 -9.70
CA GLU A 227 6.51 -19.05 -10.83
C GLU A 227 7.37 -20.25 -10.41
N VAL A 228 7.85 -20.29 -9.17
CA VAL A 228 8.65 -21.40 -8.66
C VAL A 228 7.72 -22.54 -8.30
N ALA A 229 7.80 -23.63 -9.06
CA ALA A 229 7.05 -24.85 -8.77
C ALA A 229 7.36 -25.29 -7.34
N VAL A 230 6.32 -25.35 -6.49
CA VAL A 230 6.50 -25.86 -5.13
C VAL A 230 6.77 -27.36 -5.27
N PRO A 231 7.89 -27.88 -4.72
CA PRO A 231 8.11 -29.33 -4.69
C PRO A 231 6.88 -30.01 -4.06
N ASP A 232 6.45 -31.17 -4.59
CA ASP A 232 5.20 -31.93 -4.31
C ASP A 232 4.92 -32.30 -2.82
N GLY A 233 5.03 -31.34 -1.91
CA GLY A 233 4.83 -31.49 -0.48
C GLY A 233 3.37 -31.31 -0.09
N LYS A 234 2.91 -32.15 0.85
CA LYS A 234 1.55 -32.14 1.43
C LYS A 234 1.13 -30.81 2.10
N HIS A 235 2.03 -29.84 2.21
CA HIS A 235 1.83 -28.56 2.92
C HIS A 235 2.14 -27.32 2.07
N ALA A 236 2.39 -27.51 0.76
CA ALA A 236 2.47 -26.43 -0.20
C ALA A 236 1.14 -25.66 -0.25
N GLY A 237 1.21 -24.34 -0.23
CA GLY A 237 -0.01 -23.53 -0.29
C GLY A 237 0.24 -22.09 -0.70
N THR A 238 -0.85 -21.35 -0.83
CA THR A 238 -0.82 -19.90 -1.04
C THR A 238 -1.19 -19.17 0.24
N VAL A 239 -0.47 -18.09 0.53
CA VAL A 239 -0.80 -17.12 1.58
C VAL A 239 -1.01 -15.75 0.94
N GLN A 240 -1.91 -14.96 1.52
CA GLN A 240 -2.10 -13.57 1.11
C GLN A 240 -1.13 -12.69 1.90
N VAL A 241 -0.21 -12.04 1.20
CA VAL A 241 0.74 -11.09 1.79
C VAL A 241 0.55 -9.77 1.08
N ARG A 242 0.06 -8.76 1.79
CA ARG A 242 -0.22 -7.41 1.24
C ARG A 242 -1.11 -7.44 -0.02
N GLY A 243 -2.17 -8.24 0.02
CA GLY A 243 -3.13 -8.38 -1.08
C GLY A 243 -2.63 -9.17 -2.29
N ALA A 244 -1.40 -9.71 -2.26
CA ALA A 244 -0.87 -10.59 -3.29
C ALA A 244 -0.81 -12.05 -2.79
N ALA A 245 -1.26 -12.98 -3.63
CA ALA A 245 -1.07 -14.40 -3.40
C ALA A 245 0.41 -14.76 -3.58
N ARG A 246 1.03 -15.33 -2.54
CA ARG A 246 2.40 -15.83 -2.55
C ARG A 246 2.42 -17.32 -2.26
N ALA A 247 3.24 -18.06 -2.98
CA ALA A 247 3.45 -19.48 -2.70
C ALA A 247 4.32 -19.64 -1.45
N THR A 248 4.15 -20.75 -0.73
CA THR A 248 4.98 -21.13 0.42
C THR A 248 5.10 -22.64 0.51
N ALA A 249 6.26 -23.11 0.96
CA ALA A 249 6.53 -24.53 1.19
C ALA A 249 5.73 -25.06 2.39
N HIS A 250 5.45 -24.22 3.39
CA HIS A 250 4.71 -24.61 4.59
C HIS A 250 3.72 -23.52 5.04
N ARG A 251 2.51 -23.56 4.47
CA ARG A 251 1.46 -22.55 4.69
C ARG A 251 1.21 -22.21 6.15
N GLU A 252 1.17 -23.21 7.04
CA GLU A 252 0.87 -23.01 8.45
C GLU A 252 1.93 -22.20 9.20
N VAL A 253 3.21 -22.40 8.86
CA VAL A 253 4.35 -21.70 9.47
C VAL A 253 4.36 -20.26 9.00
N THR A 254 4.22 -20.04 7.70
CA THR A 254 4.12 -18.69 7.12
C THR A 254 2.92 -17.93 7.68
N GLN A 255 1.74 -18.55 7.72
CA GLN A 255 0.54 -17.91 8.26
C GLN A 255 0.73 -17.55 9.74
N ALA A 256 1.30 -18.43 10.55
CA ALA A 256 1.56 -18.14 11.96
C ALA A 256 2.54 -16.97 12.16
N GLY A 257 3.56 -16.86 11.28
CA GLY A 257 4.46 -15.70 11.29
C GLY A 257 3.76 -14.40 10.91
N LEU A 258 2.89 -14.44 9.89
CA LEU A 258 2.07 -13.29 9.47
C LEU A 258 1.06 -12.88 10.55
N ASP A 259 0.42 -13.83 11.22
CA ASP A 259 -0.51 -13.57 12.33
C ASP A 259 0.22 -12.87 13.49
N LEU A 260 1.45 -13.30 13.81
CA LEU A 260 2.28 -12.64 14.82
C LEU A 260 2.68 -11.21 14.40
N VAL A 261 3.05 -11.00 13.14
CA VAL A 261 3.31 -9.65 12.59
C VAL A 261 2.08 -8.75 12.69
N ALA A 262 0.89 -9.27 12.37
CA ALA A 262 -0.36 -8.53 12.51
C ALA A 262 -0.66 -8.16 13.98
N ALA A 263 -0.40 -9.07 14.92
CA ALA A 263 -0.53 -8.79 16.35
C ALA A 263 0.46 -7.71 16.82
N MET A 264 1.72 -7.73 16.35
CA MET A 264 2.73 -6.70 16.65
C MET A 264 2.32 -5.31 16.13
N ARG A 265 1.76 -5.26 14.93
CA ARG A 265 1.23 -4.02 14.34
C ARG A 265 0.03 -3.48 15.08
N SER A 266 -0.83 -4.37 15.55
CA SER A 266 -1.97 -4.01 16.41
C SER A 266 -1.52 -3.43 17.76
N ALA A 267 -0.32 -3.78 18.24
CA ALA A 267 0.35 -3.16 19.38
C ALA A 267 1.07 -1.83 19.04
N GLY A 268 0.95 -1.36 17.79
CA GLY A 268 1.49 -0.08 17.35
C GLY A 268 3.00 -0.10 17.06
N LEU A 269 3.56 -1.24 16.64
CA LEU A 269 4.92 -1.34 16.13
C LEU A 269 4.96 -1.67 14.63
N PRO A 270 5.81 -0.97 13.84
CA PRO A 270 6.20 -1.45 12.52
C PRO A 270 6.79 -2.86 12.61
N ALA A 271 6.23 -3.78 11.83
CA ALA A 271 6.67 -5.17 11.85
C ALA A 271 6.82 -5.75 10.44
N ALA A 272 7.73 -6.72 10.30
CA ALA A 272 7.94 -7.50 9.09
C ALA A 272 8.07 -8.99 9.40
N TYR A 273 7.73 -9.80 8.40
CA TYR A 273 7.99 -11.23 8.39
C TYR A 273 9.21 -11.50 7.51
N ALA A 274 10.09 -12.38 7.96
CA ALA A 274 11.16 -12.95 7.15
C ALA A 274 11.32 -14.45 7.46
N ALA A 275 11.94 -15.15 6.52
CA ALA A 275 12.36 -16.53 6.70
C ALA A 275 13.89 -16.62 6.53
N GLY A 276 14.50 -17.59 7.19
CA GLY A 276 15.90 -17.93 6.95
C GLY A 276 16.15 -18.29 5.48
N PRO A 277 17.39 -18.10 4.96
CA PRO A 277 17.71 -18.49 3.60
C PRO A 277 17.52 -20.01 3.42
N GLY A 278 16.96 -20.44 2.29
CA GLY A 278 16.89 -21.86 1.97
C GLY A 278 18.29 -22.47 1.89
N GLY A 279 18.50 -23.62 2.53
CA GLY A 279 19.74 -24.37 2.38
C GLY A 279 19.86 -25.03 1.01
N GLU A 280 21.05 -25.52 0.67
CA GLU A 280 21.26 -26.30 -0.55
C GLU A 280 20.26 -27.47 -0.63
N GLY A 281 19.66 -27.65 -1.82
CA GLY A 281 18.65 -28.69 -2.04
C GLY A 281 17.33 -28.46 -1.28
N GLY A 282 17.04 -27.25 -0.82
CA GLY A 282 15.83 -26.95 -0.04
C GLY A 282 15.94 -27.41 1.42
N ALA A 283 17.14 -27.65 1.92
CA ALA A 283 17.36 -27.97 3.32
C ALA A 283 16.82 -26.85 4.22
N LYS A 284 16.18 -27.25 5.33
CA LYS A 284 15.70 -26.34 6.35
C LYS A 284 16.90 -25.68 7.04
N VAL A 285 16.88 -24.36 7.13
CA VAL A 285 17.91 -23.55 7.79
C VAL A 285 17.21 -22.60 8.76
N GLY A 286 17.50 -22.76 10.05
CA GLY A 286 17.14 -21.81 11.09
C GLY A 286 18.19 -20.72 11.27
N LEU A 287 17.90 -19.75 12.15
CA LEU A 287 18.87 -18.70 12.52
C LEU A 287 20.16 -19.26 13.14
N ASP A 288 20.05 -20.34 13.92
CA ASP A 288 21.20 -21.01 14.50
C ASP A 288 22.03 -21.76 13.46
N ASP A 289 21.39 -22.40 12.48
CA ASP A 289 22.09 -23.01 11.34
C ASP A 289 22.83 -21.95 10.52
N LEU A 290 22.20 -20.80 10.25
CA LEU A 290 22.82 -19.67 9.57
C LEU A 290 24.03 -19.13 10.34
N TYR A 291 23.91 -19.02 11.66
CA TYR A 291 25.01 -18.62 12.53
C TYR A 291 26.19 -19.60 12.44
N VAL A 292 25.94 -20.91 12.48
CA VAL A 292 26.99 -21.93 12.36
C VAL A 292 27.66 -21.88 10.99
N GLN A 293 26.89 -21.76 9.93
CA GLN A 293 27.39 -21.84 8.55
C GLN A 293 28.11 -20.56 8.10
N GLN A 294 27.59 -19.38 8.48
CA GLN A 294 28.02 -18.10 7.92
C GLN A 294 28.40 -17.06 8.98
N GLY A 295 28.26 -17.37 10.26
CA GLY A 295 28.67 -16.52 11.38
C GLY A 295 27.70 -15.38 11.71
N ALA A 296 28.08 -14.58 12.70
CA ALA A 296 27.26 -13.50 13.25
C ALA A 296 26.91 -12.41 12.22
N ALA A 297 27.80 -12.14 11.27
CA ALA A 297 27.58 -11.10 10.26
C ALA A 297 26.41 -11.43 9.32
N ALA A 298 26.26 -12.70 8.93
CA ALA A 298 25.15 -13.14 8.08
C ALA A 298 23.80 -13.04 8.80
N VAL A 299 23.76 -13.44 10.08
CA VAL A 299 22.55 -13.27 10.91
C VAL A 299 22.14 -11.81 11.01
N ARG A 300 23.08 -10.90 11.32
CA ARG A 300 22.80 -9.45 11.37
C ARG A 300 22.37 -8.89 10.00
N GLY A 301 22.97 -9.37 8.91
CA GLY A 301 22.59 -8.99 7.55
C GLY A 301 21.14 -9.34 7.23
N LEU A 302 20.71 -10.56 7.55
CA LEU A 302 19.32 -11.01 7.37
C LEU A 302 18.34 -10.14 8.16
N VAL A 303 18.65 -9.83 9.43
CA VAL A 303 17.79 -8.95 10.25
C VAL A 303 17.68 -7.56 9.64
N GLN A 304 18.80 -6.98 9.20
CA GLN A 304 18.82 -5.64 8.63
C GLN A 304 18.03 -5.57 7.32
N GLU A 305 18.18 -6.57 6.45
CA GLU A 305 17.40 -6.69 5.22
C GLU A 305 15.91 -6.78 5.51
N ALA A 306 15.51 -7.68 6.41
CA ALA A 306 14.11 -7.83 6.82
C ALA A 306 13.52 -6.55 7.42
N ALA A 307 14.32 -5.81 8.20
CA ALA A 307 13.91 -4.54 8.81
C ALA A 307 13.66 -3.41 7.80
N THR A 308 14.18 -3.51 6.58
CA THR A 308 13.84 -2.58 5.48
C THR A 308 12.41 -2.77 4.98
N HIS A 309 11.82 -3.94 5.23
CA HIS A 309 10.45 -4.27 4.86
C HIS A 309 9.44 -4.05 5.98
N CYS A 310 9.89 -3.61 7.17
CA CYS A 310 9.00 -3.22 8.26
C CYS A 310 8.11 -2.08 7.80
N THR A 311 6.81 -2.33 7.83
CA THR A 311 5.77 -1.34 7.57
C THR A 311 4.93 -1.19 8.82
N SER A 312 4.47 0.02 9.09
CA SER A 312 3.47 0.25 10.14
C SER A 312 2.14 -0.37 9.75
N ALA A 313 1.24 -0.53 10.72
CA ALA A 313 -0.16 -0.89 10.46
C ALA A 313 -0.82 0.13 9.51
N GLU A 314 -0.44 1.41 9.65
CA GLU A 314 -0.97 2.52 8.87
C GLU A 314 -0.52 2.45 7.41
N ASP A 315 0.77 2.20 7.16
CA ASP A 315 1.31 2.09 5.80
C ASP A 315 0.68 0.92 5.02
N GLU A 316 0.49 -0.22 5.68
CA GLU A 316 -0.18 -1.36 5.03
C GLU A 316 -1.66 -1.12 4.83
N ALA A 317 -2.35 -0.55 5.81
CA ALA A 317 -3.74 -0.16 5.64
C ALA A 317 -3.88 0.85 4.50
N GLU A 318 -2.97 1.82 4.37
CA GLU A 318 -2.96 2.78 3.29
C GLU A 318 -2.66 2.12 1.94
N ALA A 319 -1.68 1.21 1.88
CA ALA A 319 -1.35 0.47 0.65
C ALA A 319 -2.50 -0.47 0.22
N GLU A 320 -3.13 -1.17 1.17
CA GLU A 320 -4.28 -2.03 0.93
C GLU A 320 -5.48 -1.19 0.47
N ILE A 321 -5.73 -0.04 1.12
CA ILE A 321 -6.75 0.91 0.69
C ILE A 321 -6.44 1.42 -0.72
N ALA A 322 -5.19 1.76 -1.03
CA ALA A 322 -4.78 2.23 -2.36
C ALA A 322 -4.97 1.15 -3.42
N ALA A 323 -4.58 -0.10 -3.15
CA ALA A 323 -4.78 -1.24 -4.04
C ALA A 323 -6.27 -1.52 -4.25
N MET A 324 -7.07 -1.52 -3.17
CA MET A 324 -8.51 -1.64 -3.24
C MET A 324 -9.14 -0.51 -4.06
N LEU A 325 -8.72 0.74 -3.84
CA LEU A 325 -9.19 1.93 -4.56
C LEU A 325 -8.91 1.84 -6.07
N ALA A 326 -7.74 1.30 -6.44
CA ALA A 326 -7.36 1.12 -7.85
C ALA A 326 -8.31 0.17 -8.59
N ASP A 327 -8.82 -0.87 -7.91
CA ASP A 327 -9.75 -1.86 -8.48
C ASP A 327 -11.23 -1.42 -8.46
N LEU A 328 -11.56 -0.28 -7.85
CA LEU A 328 -12.95 0.21 -7.83
C LEU A 328 -13.37 0.76 -9.20
N PRO A 329 -14.62 0.52 -9.65
CA PRO A 329 -15.16 1.15 -10.87
C PRO A 329 -15.43 2.66 -10.72
N PHE A 330 -15.11 3.23 -9.55
CA PHE A 330 -15.30 4.63 -9.20
C PHE A 330 -14.16 5.15 -8.33
N VAL A 331 -14.06 6.47 -8.21
CA VAL A 331 -13.18 7.17 -7.27
C VAL A 331 -14.05 7.87 -6.22
N PRO A 332 -13.89 7.59 -4.91
CA PRO A 332 -14.62 8.32 -3.88
C PRO A 332 -14.14 9.78 -3.83
N LEU A 333 -15.09 10.72 -3.79
CA LEU A 333 -14.78 12.16 -3.73
C LEU A 333 -15.02 12.75 -2.34
N GLY A 334 -15.93 12.16 -1.56
CA GLY A 334 -16.29 12.63 -0.24
C GLY A 334 -17.75 12.42 0.11
N THR A 335 -18.14 12.98 1.25
CA THR A 335 -19.53 13.03 1.73
C THR A 335 -20.07 14.46 1.67
N ALA A 336 -21.38 14.60 1.63
CA ALA A 336 -22.02 15.87 1.97
C ALA A 336 -21.76 16.21 3.46
N PRO A 337 -21.86 17.49 3.89
CA PRO A 337 -21.57 17.88 5.27
C PRO A 337 -22.38 17.14 6.34
N ASP A 338 -23.56 16.63 6.00
CA ASP A 338 -24.46 15.86 6.87
C ASP A 338 -24.24 14.34 6.78
N GLY A 339 -23.30 13.87 5.95
CA GLY A 339 -23.05 12.46 5.70
C GLY A 339 -24.17 11.72 4.96
N SER A 340 -25.27 12.39 4.58
CA SER A 340 -26.45 11.75 3.99
C SER A 340 -26.25 11.34 2.52
N THR A 341 -25.24 11.92 1.89
CA THR A 341 -24.99 11.81 0.46
C THR A 341 -23.52 11.53 0.19
N LEU A 342 -23.26 10.55 -0.66
CA LEU A 342 -21.94 10.15 -1.10
C LEU A 342 -21.68 10.72 -2.49
N HIS A 343 -20.48 11.26 -2.71
CA HIS A 343 -20.06 11.75 -4.02
C HIS A 343 -18.98 10.84 -4.58
N LEU A 344 -19.25 10.26 -5.74
CA LEU A 344 -18.36 9.32 -6.43
C LEU A 344 -18.10 9.84 -7.84
N ARG A 345 -16.91 9.60 -8.38
CA ARG A 345 -16.64 9.79 -9.80
C ARG A 345 -16.55 8.44 -10.48
N MET A 346 -17.35 8.21 -11.50
CA MET A 346 -17.32 6.97 -12.27
C MET A 346 -16.07 6.93 -13.15
N ARG A 347 -15.28 5.84 -13.11
CA ARG A 347 -14.08 5.73 -13.96
C ARG A 347 -14.45 5.59 -15.44
N ALA A 348 -15.51 4.85 -15.73
CA ALA A 348 -15.95 4.57 -17.10
C ALA A 348 -16.41 5.82 -17.87
N THR A 349 -17.13 6.74 -17.21
CA THR A 349 -17.69 7.94 -17.86
C THR A 349 -17.00 9.24 -17.47
N GLY A 350 -16.27 9.24 -16.36
CA GLY A 350 -15.72 10.44 -15.74
C GLY A 350 -16.75 11.29 -14.98
N ASP A 351 -18.03 10.90 -14.97
CA ASP A 351 -19.12 11.67 -14.36
C ASP A 351 -19.14 11.57 -12.84
N ILE A 352 -19.61 12.64 -12.20
CA ILE A 352 -19.89 12.65 -10.76
C ILE A 352 -21.28 12.08 -10.53
N VAL A 353 -21.36 11.01 -9.74
CA VAL A 353 -22.59 10.44 -9.22
C VAL A 353 -22.78 10.90 -7.78
N THR A 354 -23.94 11.48 -7.52
CA THR A 354 -24.40 11.84 -6.18
C THR A 354 -25.36 10.75 -5.72
N LEU A 355 -24.99 10.05 -4.65
CA LEU A 355 -25.68 8.85 -4.18
C LEU A 355 -26.10 9.03 -2.73
N PRO A 356 -27.40 9.28 -2.45
CA PRO A 356 -27.93 9.25 -1.10
C PRO A 356 -27.65 7.89 -0.44
N THR A 357 -27.28 7.87 0.84
CA THR A 357 -27.00 6.60 1.55
C THR A 357 -28.18 5.64 1.56
N ARG A 358 -29.42 6.15 1.57
CA ARG A 358 -30.64 5.35 1.44
C ARG A 358 -30.81 4.67 0.08
N ASP A 359 -30.09 5.13 -0.95
CA ASP A 359 -30.17 4.61 -2.32
C ASP A 359 -29.10 3.53 -2.59
N LEU A 360 -28.37 3.08 -1.57
CA LEU A 360 -27.42 1.95 -1.63
C LEU A 360 -28.14 0.60 -1.71
N THR A 361 -28.98 0.45 -2.72
CA THR A 361 -29.77 -0.76 -3.00
C THR A 361 -29.12 -1.58 -4.11
N LEU A 362 -29.36 -2.90 -4.11
CA LEU A 362 -28.83 -3.81 -5.14
C LEU A 362 -29.11 -3.30 -6.57
N ALA A 363 -30.36 -2.89 -6.86
CA ALA A 363 -30.74 -2.41 -8.18
C ALA A 363 -29.95 -1.15 -8.61
N ARG A 364 -29.77 -0.20 -7.69
CA ARG A 364 -29.05 1.04 -7.96
C ARG A 364 -27.55 0.79 -8.15
N LEU A 365 -26.95 -0.02 -7.29
CA LEU A 365 -25.54 -0.38 -7.39
C LEU A 365 -25.24 -1.15 -8.68
N THR A 366 -26.11 -2.10 -9.06
CA THR A 366 -25.98 -2.86 -10.32
C THR A 366 -26.06 -1.96 -11.54
N ALA A 367 -26.94 -0.96 -11.53
CA ALA A 367 -27.04 0.02 -12.63
C ALA A 367 -25.81 0.92 -12.76
N LEU A 368 -25.09 1.18 -11.66
CA LEU A 368 -23.90 2.04 -11.65
C LEU A 368 -22.60 1.26 -11.92
N PHE A 369 -22.45 0.08 -11.32
CA PHE A 369 -21.18 -0.66 -11.26
C PHE A 369 -21.20 -1.99 -12.01
N GLY A 370 -22.35 -2.39 -12.56
CA GLY A 370 -22.53 -3.68 -13.23
C GLY A 370 -22.84 -4.82 -12.24
N SER A 371 -23.60 -5.82 -12.71
CA SER A 371 -24.05 -6.93 -11.87
C SER A 371 -22.88 -7.76 -11.33
N SER A 372 -21.93 -8.11 -12.17
CA SER A 372 -20.79 -8.97 -11.81
C SER A 372 -19.97 -8.41 -10.64
N TRP A 373 -19.69 -7.10 -10.63
CA TRP A 373 -18.92 -6.46 -9.56
C TRP A 373 -19.72 -6.37 -8.25
N VAL A 374 -21.01 -6.06 -8.32
CA VAL A 374 -21.86 -5.98 -7.12
C VAL A 374 -22.11 -7.36 -6.52
N GLU A 375 -22.31 -8.37 -7.37
CA GLU A 375 -22.52 -9.76 -6.98
C GLU A 375 -21.31 -10.34 -6.25
N SER A 376 -20.10 -10.13 -6.78
CA SER A 376 -18.88 -10.66 -6.17
C SER A 376 -18.54 -10.05 -4.81
N ARG A 377 -19.10 -8.88 -4.47
CA ARG A 377 -18.78 -8.17 -3.22
C ARG A 377 -19.89 -8.12 -2.19
N PHE A 378 -21.13 -7.96 -2.62
CA PHE A 378 -22.23 -7.64 -1.70
C PHE A 378 -23.41 -8.61 -1.80
N VAL A 379 -23.29 -9.69 -2.58
CA VAL A 379 -24.30 -10.73 -2.64
C VAL A 379 -23.71 -12.02 -2.09
N ASP A 380 -24.44 -12.63 -1.16
CA ASP A 380 -24.14 -13.94 -0.62
C ASP A 380 -25.30 -14.89 -0.90
N PHE A 381 -25.11 -16.18 -0.64
CA PHE A 381 -26.14 -17.21 -0.76
C PHE A 381 -26.51 -17.68 0.63
N ASN A 382 -27.81 -17.69 0.94
CA ASN A 382 -28.28 -18.27 2.20
C ASN A 382 -28.32 -19.81 2.12
N GLU A 383 -28.70 -20.47 3.22
CA GLU A 383 -28.82 -21.95 3.28
C GLU A 383 -29.77 -22.56 2.23
N GLN A 384 -30.64 -21.74 1.63
CA GLN A 384 -31.60 -22.15 0.61
C GLN A 384 -31.11 -21.81 -0.81
N ASP A 385 -29.83 -21.46 -0.97
CA ASP A 385 -29.21 -21.02 -2.23
C ASP A 385 -29.90 -19.78 -2.85
N ASN A 386 -30.60 -18.99 -2.01
CA ASN A 386 -31.18 -17.73 -2.44
C ASN A 386 -30.15 -16.60 -2.28
N ARG A 387 -30.10 -15.74 -3.29
CA ARG A 387 -29.25 -14.55 -3.30
C ARG A 387 -29.71 -13.53 -2.26
N VAL A 388 -28.83 -13.17 -1.32
CA VAL A 388 -29.07 -12.17 -0.28
C VAL A 388 -28.11 -11.00 -0.46
N PHE A 389 -28.67 -9.80 -0.60
CA PHE A 389 -27.88 -8.56 -0.69
C PHE A 389 -27.50 -8.04 0.70
N ARG A 390 -26.20 -7.87 0.95
CA ARG A 390 -25.61 -7.39 2.21
C ARG A 390 -25.60 -5.85 2.26
N GLY A 391 -26.79 -5.25 2.31
CA GLY A 391 -26.95 -3.78 2.20
C GLY A 391 -26.23 -2.97 3.29
N LEU A 392 -26.15 -3.47 4.52
CA LEU A 392 -25.40 -2.82 5.60
C LEU A 392 -23.89 -2.77 5.31
N GLU A 393 -23.32 -3.87 4.81
CA GLU A 393 -21.91 -3.96 4.44
C GLU A 393 -21.57 -3.03 3.28
N ALA A 394 -22.45 -2.96 2.26
CA ALA A 394 -22.33 -1.96 1.21
C ALA A 394 -22.37 -0.53 1.79
N GLY A 395 -23.30 -0.25 2.70
CA GLY A 395 -23.39 1.03 3.43
C GLY A 395 -22.08 1.43 4.10
N LEU A 396 -21.52 0.53 4.91
CA LEU A 396 -20.26 0.74 5.62
C LEU A 396 -19.07 0.87 4.66
N PHE A 397 -19.04 0.09 3.59
CA PHE A 397 -18.00 0.14 2.57
C PHE A 397 -17.94 1.50 1.85
N PHE A 398 -19.05 1.92 1.23
CA PHE A 398 -19.11 3.18 0.49
C PHE A 398 -19.00 4.40 1.43
N GLY A 399 -19.67 4.34 2.59
CA GLY A 399 -19.60 5.38 3.61
C GLY A 399 -18.18 5.59 4.13
N GLY A 400 -17.49 4.49 4.50
CA GLY A 400 -16.12 4.53 4.99
C GLY A 400 -15.14 5.07 3.96
N LEU A 401 -15.28 4.69 2.69
CA LEU A 401 -14.47 5.23 1.59
C LEU A 401 -14.63 6.75 1.43
N CYS A 402 -15.87 7.22 1.32
CA CYS A 402 -16.15 8.65 1.14
C CYS A 402 -15.82 9.47 2.38
N GLN A 403 -16.01 8.95 3.58
CA GLN A 403 -15.69 9.67 4.82
C GLN A 403 -14.19 9.95 4.93
N ARG A 404 -13.33 9.02 4.49
CA ARG A 404 -11.87 9.22 4.43
C ARG A 404 -11.46 10.35 3.48
N CYS A 405 -12.22 10.60 2.41
CA CYS A 405 -11.98 11.73 1.50
C CYS A 405 -12.48 13.07 2.07
N GLY A 406 -13.19 13.05 3.19
CA GLY A 406 -13.76 14.22 3.86
C GLY A 406 -15.02 14.76 3.17
N ILE A 407 -15.29 16.06 3.39
CA ILE A 407 -16.45 16.73 2.82
C ILE A 407 -16.18 17.11 1.36
N TRP A 408 -17.04 16.66 0.46
CA TRP A 408 -17.04 17.09 -0.94
C TRP A 408 -17.73 18.44 -1.12
N SER A 409 -17.19 19.27 -2.01
CA SER A 409 -17.80 20.53 -2.44
C SER A 409 -17.52 20.77 -3.92
N GLU A 410 -18.47 21.36 -4.64
CA GLU A 410 -18.30 21.80 -6.03
C GLU A 410 -17.12 22.78 -6.19
N ASP A 411 -16.67 23.44 -5.12
CA ASP A 411 -15.48 24.30 -5.13
C ASP A 411 -14.17 23.53 -5.34
N ARG A 412 -14.21 22.20 -5.20
CA ARG A 412 -13.09 21.30 -5.50
C ARG A 412 -13.09 20.86 -6.96
N ARG A 413 -14.06 21.28 -7.77
CA ARG A 413 -14.14 20.96 -9.20
C ARG A 413 -13.37 21.95 -10.06
N ARG A 414 -12.71 21.46 -11.10
CA ARG A 414 -11.84 22.21 -12.02
C ARG A 414 -12.23 21.87 -13.44
N GLY A 415 -12.80 22.86 -14.13
CA GLY A 415 -13.13 22.75 -15.55
C GLY A 415 -11.89 22.88 -16.45
N PRO A 416 -12.10 23.06 -17.76
CA PRO A 416 -11.04 23.32 -18.73
C PRO A 416 -10.19 24.56 -18.36
N GLY A 417 -8.89 24.51 -18.67
CA GLY A 417 -7.94 25.61 -18.44
C GLY A 417 -6.71 25.21 -17.63
N ALA A 418 -5.85 26.18 -17.34
CA ALA A 418 -4.67 25.98 -16.51
C ALA A 418 -4.99 26.23 -15.03
N TRP A 419 -4.49 25.35 -14.17
CA TRP A 419 -4.71 25.39 -12.74
C TRP A 419 -3.39 25.16 -12.01
N ARG A 420 -3.27 25.76 -10.82
CA ARG A 420 -2.18 25.46 -9.90
C ARG A 420 -2.69 24.47 -8.85
N ASP A 421 -2.05 23.31 -8.76
CA ASP A 421 -2.33 22.29 -7.74
C ASP A 421 -1.71 22.71 -6.39
N ALA A 422 -1.99 21.97 -5.32
CA ALA A 422 -1.58 22.28 -3.95
C ALA A 422 -0.05 22.27 -3.76
N ASP A 423 0.66 21.44 -4.52
CA ASP A 423 2.13 21.35 -4.59
C ASP A 423 2.77 22.48 -5.42
N GLY A 424 1.98 23.32 -6.07
CA GLY A 424 2.44 24.41 -6.94
C GLY A 424 2.57 24.04 -8.42
N THR A 425 2.37 22.76 -8.79
CA THR A 425 2.41 22.28 -10.17
C THR A 425 1.33 22.95 -11.02
N VAL A 426 1.66 23.31 -12.26
CA VAL A 426 0.70 23.89 -13.20
C VAL A 426 0.16 22.78 -14.11
N LEU A 427 -1.14 22.53 -14.01
CA LEU A 427 -1.83 21.51 -14.77
C LEU A 427 -2.73 22.16 -15.83
N LEU A 428 -2.68 21.66 -17.06
CA LEU A 428 -3.55 22.05 -18.16
C LEU A 428 -4.67 21.00 -18.28
N ASN A 429 -5.89 21.37 -17.90
CA ASN A 429 -7.06 20.54 -18.15
C ASN A 429 -7.60 20.85 -19.55
N ALA A 430 -7.32 19.96 -20.49
CA ALA A 430 -7.53 20.12 -21.92
C ALA A 430 -8.35 18.96 -22.50
N GLN A 431 -8.71 19.05 -23.78
CA GLN A 431 -9.41 17.96 -24.49
C GLN A 431 -8.55 16.70 -24.58
N GLU A 432 -7.23 16.86 -24.70
CA GLU A 432 -6.28 15.76 -24.79
C GLU A 432 -6.04 15.04 -23.46
N GLY A 433 -6.39 15.66 -22.34
CA GLY A 433 -6.12 15.11 -21.01
C GLY A 433 -5.89 16.17 -19.95
N LEU A 434 -5.50 15.71 -18.77
CA LEU A 434 -4.90 16.56 -17.75
C LEU A 434 -3.39 16.49 -17.98
N ILE A 435 -2.75 17.61 -18.30
CA ILE A 435 -1.34 17.63 -18.72
C ILE A 435 -0.53 18.42 -17.71
N ASP A 436 0.60 17.88 -17.27
CA ASP A 436 1.59 18.66 -16.53
C ASP A 436 2.28 19.64 -17.49
N ALA A 437 2.11 20.94 -17.25
CA ALA A 437 2.64 21.97 -18.13
C ALA A 437 4.18 22.00 -18.18
N ALA A 438 4.85 21.56 -17.11
CA ALA A 438 6.31 21.58 -17.04
C ALA A 438 6.95 20.46 -17.87
N THR A 439 6.34 19.27 -17.83
CA THR A 439 6.86 18.08 -18.52
C THR A 439 6.18 17.82 -19.87
N GLY A 440 5.01 18.41 -20.11
CA GLY A 440 4.15 18.11 -21.26
C GLY A 440 3.47 16.74 -21.18
N THR A 441 3.59 16.04 -20.05
CA THR A 441 3.09 14.66 -19.91
C THR A 441 1.60 14.66 -19.59
N ALA A 442 0.83 13.84 -20.32
CA ALA A 442 -0.56 13.60 -20.00
C ALA A 442 -0.66 12.64 -18.80
N LEU A 443 -1.38 13.07 -17.78
CA LEU A 443 -1.70 12.28 -16.60
C LEU A 443 -2.83 11.30 -16.91
N SER A 444 -2.84 10.19 -16.17
CA SER A 444 -3.88 9.17 -16.28
C SER A 444 -5.26 9.71 -15.87
N GLN A 445 -6.32 8.97 -16.22
CA GLN A 445 -7.68 9.33 -15.80
C GLN A 445 -7.84 9.36 -14.28
N ASP A 446 -7.09 8.54 -13.56
CA ASP A 446 -7.16 8.39 -12.11
C ASP A 446 -6.57 9.60 -11.41
N GLU A 447 -5.49 10.14 -11.98
CA GLU A 447 -4.83 11.37 -11.54
C GLU A 447 -5.63 12.64 -11.82
N ARG A 448 -6.87 12.54 -12.31
CA ARG A 448 -7.80 13.67 -12.33
C ARG A 448 -8.39 13.99 -10.95
N VAL A 449 -8.19 13.14 -9.94
CA VAL A 449 -8.50 13.47 -8.54
C VAL A 449 -7.19 13.60 -7.79
N ARG A 450 -6.81 14.83 -7.40
CA ARG A 450 -5.54 15.13 -6.72
C ARG A 450 -5.80 16.06 -5.55
N ASN A 451 -5.28 15.75 -4.38
CA ASN A 451 -5.41 16.61 -3.19
C ASN A 451 -6.88 17.00 -2.90
N GLY A 452 -7.81 16.06 -3.14
CA GLY A 452 -9.25 16.29 -3.01
C GLY A 452 -9.89 17.15 -4.11
N VAL A 453 -9.14 17.58 -5.12
CA VAL A 453 -9.60 18.40 -6.25
C VAL A 453 -9.86 17.51 -7.47
N LEU A 454 -11.00 17.69 -8.12
CA LEU A 454 -11.39 16.98 -9.34
C LEU A 454 -11.17 17.86 -10.58
N TYR A 455 -10.48 17.32 -11.57
CA TYR A 455 -10.32 17.88 -12.90
C TYR A 455 -11.26 17.19 -13.89
N ASP A 456 -12.33 17.88 -14.25
CA ASP A 456 -13.38 17.35 -15.13
C ASP A 456 -12.83 16.90 -16.47
N VAL A 457 -13.40 15.81 -16.99
CA VAL A 457 -13.15 15.38 -18.37
C VAL A 457 -13.73 16.42 -19.32
N VAL A 458 -12.85 17.02 -20.15
CA VAL A 458 -13.26 17.96 -21.20
C VAL A 458 -13.74 17.17 -22.40
N ARG A 459 -15.03 17.22 -22.71
CA ARG A 459 -15.63 16.49 -23.83
C ARG A 459 -15.44 17.28 -25.13
N LYS A 460 -15.40 16.59 -26.27
CA LYS A 460 -15.37 17.24 -27.60
C LYS A 460 -16.58 18.15 -27.84
N SER A 461 -17.72 17.85 -27.21
CA SER A 461 -18.92 18.69 -27.25
C SER A 461 -18.79 19.98 -26.44
N ASP A 462 -17.81 20.06 -25.54
CA ASP A 462 -17.64 21.23 -24.70
C ASP A 462 -17.08 22.36 -25.56
N ARG A 463 -17.85 23.45 -25.62
CA ARG A 463 -17.55 24.60 -26.48
C ARG A 463 -16.29 25.36 -26.06
N VAL A 464 -15.76 25.07 -24.87
CA VAL A 464 -14.55 25.68 -24.29
C VAL A 464 -13.52 24.58 -24.04
N GLY A 465 -13.01 23.99 -25.10
CA GLY A 465 -11.87 23.08 -25.02
C GLY A 465 -10.57 23.84 -25.24
N MET A 466 -9.62 23.76 -24.31
CA MET A 466 -8.23 24.02 -24.64
C MET A 466 -7.73 22.82 -25.45
N ALA A 467 -7.37 23.03 -26.71
CA ALA A 467 -6.66 22.04 -27.52
C ALA A 467 -5.18 22.40 -27.48
N VAL A 468 -4.36 21.58 -26.83
CA VAL A 468 -2.92 21.85 -26.67
C VAL A 468 -2.22 21.82 -28.02
N ALA A 469 -2.65 20.95 -28.94
CA ALA A 469 -2.10 20.91 -30.31
C ALA A 469 -2.31 22.22 -31.08
N SER A 470 -3.38 22.97 -30.77
CA SER A 470 -3.66 24.27 -31.41
C SER A 470 -2.80 25.41 -30.88
N LEU A 471 -2.18 25.27 -29.70
CA LEU A 471 -1.24 26.26 -29.15
C LEU A 471 0.12 26.26 -29.88
N LEU A 472 0.40 25.20 -30.66
CA LEU A 472 1.68 24.98 -31.35
C LEU A 472 1.66 25.33 -32.85
N GLN A 473 0.55 25.87 -33.38
CA GLN A 473 0.49 26.22 -34.81
C GLN A 473 1.33 27.47 -35.13
N ALA A 474 2.00 27.44 -36.28
CA ALA A 474 2.86 28.52 -36.76
C ALA A 474 2.10 29.85 -36.96
N PRO A 475 2.74 31.01 -36.71
CA PRO A 475 2.12 32.32 -36.91
C PRO A 475 1.83 32.53 -38.40
N GLY A 476 0.55 32.63 -38.77
CA GLY A 476 0.18 32.85 -40.18
C GLY A 476 -1.28 33.23 -40.41
N GLN A 477 -2.23 32.66 -39.66
CA GLN A 477 -3.64 33.08 -39.60
C GLN A 477 -4.20 32.70 -38.22
N SER A 478 -3.72 33.38 -37.19
CA SER A 478 -4.10 33.03 -35.82
C SER A 478 -5.56 33.47 -35.58
N PRO A 479 -6.41 32.64 -34.95
CA PRO A 479 -7.69 33.09 -34.40
C PRO A 479 -7.59 34.35 -33.54
N ALA A 480 -6.40 34.64 -32.99
CA ALA A 480 -6.11 35.88 -32.28
C ALA A 480 -6.25 37.14 -33.15
N ASP A 481 -5.88 37.08 -34.44
CA ASP A 481 -6.00 38.22 -35.35
C ASP A 481 -7.47 38.53 -35.65
N ALA A 482 -8.28 37.49 -35.90
CA ALA A 482 -9.72 37.64 -36.08
C ALA A 482 -10.39 38.20 -34.82
N LEU A 483 -9.97 37.74 -33.64
CA LEU A 483 -10.45 38.25 -32.36
C LEU A 483 -10.06 39.71 -32.14
N LEU A 484 -8.81 40.07 -32.46
CA LEU A 484 -8.32 41.44 -32.36
C LEU A 484 -9.07 42.37 -33.32
N GLN A 485 -9.24 41.98 -34.58
CA GLN A 485 -10.00 42.74 -35.57
C GLN A 485 -11.46 42.95 -35.12
N HIS A 486 -12.08 41.88 -34.60
CA HIS A 486 -13.43 41.96 -34.03
C HIS A 486 -13.50 43.00 -32.91
N PHE A 487 -12.55 43.00 -31.98
CA PHE A 487 -12.52 44.02 -30.94
C PHE A 487 -12.18 45.40 -31.48
N GLN A 488 -11.27 45.56 -32.44
CA GLN A 488 -10.93 46.86 -33.04
C GLN A 488 -12.12 47.57 -33.71
N ALA A 489 -13.14 46.82 -34.12
CA ALA A 489 -14.36 47.38 -34.71
C ALA A 489 -15.22 48.21 -33.71
N TRP A 490 -14.91 48.18 -32.41
CA TRP A 490 -15.67 48.88 -31.38
C TRP A 490 -15.12 50.26 -31.01
N GLY A 491 -16.02 51.19 -30.63
CA GLY A 491 -15.69 52.59 -30.31
C GLY A 491 -15.10 52.85 -28.91
N TYR A 492 -13.90 52.32 -28.63
CA TYR A 492 -13.19 52.59 -27.37
C TYR A 492 -12.61 54.01 -27.30
N ALA A 493 -12.40 54.52 -26.09
CA ALA A 493 -11.75 55.81 -25.86
C ALA A 493 -10.23 55.80 -26.13
N THR A 494 -9.60 54.61 -26.14
CA THR A 494 -8.16 54.44 -26.31
C THR A 494 -7.88 53.37 -27.37
N THR A 495 -6.89 53.62 -28.22
CA THR A 495 -6.49 52.69 -29.29
C THR A 495 -5.90 51.38 -28.79
N THR A 496 -5.44 51.32 -27.53
CA THR A 496 -4.89 50.12 -26.89
C THR A 496 -5.95 49.18 -26.30
N ALA A 497 -7.19 49.66 -26.10
CA ALA A 497 -8.25 48.89 -25.47
C ALA A 497 -8.61 47.58 -26.20
N PRO A 498 -8.71 47.56 -27.55
CA PRO A 498 -8.94 46.32 -28.28
C PRO A 498 -7.85 45.27 -28.04
N CYS A 499 -6.58 45.68 -28.09
CA CYS A 499 -5.44 44.78 -27.87
C CYS A 499 -5.49 44.19 -26.47
N LEU A 500 -5.71 45.02 -25.46
CA LEU A 500 -5.79 44.54 -24.08
C LEU A 500 -6.95 43.57 -23.85
N LEU A 501 -8.11 43.83 -24.47
CA LEU A 501 -9.26 42.93 -24.39
C LEU A 501 -9.02 41.61 -25.14
N ALA A 502 -8.40 41.67 -26.32
CA ALA A 502 -7.98 40.49 -27.08
C ALA A 502 -7.01 39.63 -26.26
N THR A 503 -5.97 40.25 -25.69
CA THR A 503 -4.99 39.57 -24.82
C THR A 503 -5.68 38.97 -23.62
N TRP A 504 -6.53 39.72 -22.91
CA TRP A 504 -7.26 39.20 -21.75
C TRP A 504 -8.12 37.97 -22.11
N THR A 505 -8.80 38.02 -23.25
CA THR A 505 -9.62 36.91 -23.76
C THR A 505 -8.76 35.70 -24.12
N ALA A 506 -7.61 35.92 -24.77
CA ALA A 506 -6.68 34.86 -25.16
C ALA A 506 -6.04 34.15 -23.96
N VAL A 507 -5.71 34.89 -22.89
CA VAL A 507 -5.12 34.31 -21.67
C VAL A 507 -6.16 33.86 -20.64
N ALA A 508 -7.45 33.97 -20.95
CA ALA A 508 -8.54 33.66 -20.02
C ALA A 508 -8.46 32.23 -19.44
N ALA A 509 -8.02 31.27 -20.26
CA ALA A 509 -7.81 29.88 -19.85
C ALA A 509 -6.65 29.72 -18.85
N LEU A 510 -5.70 30.65 -18.81
CA LEU A 510 -4.54 30.62 -17.91
C LEU A 510 -4.82 31.28 -16.55
N LEU A 511 -5.86 32.12 -16.48
CA LEU A 511 -6.16 32.92 -15.29
C LEU A 511 -6.35 32.12 -14.01
N PRO A 512 -6.91 30.89 -14.00
CA PRO A 512 -7.07 30.14 -12.77
C PRO A 512 -5.73 29.71 -12.14
N ALA A 513 -4.65 29.59 -12.92
CA ALA A 513 -3.30 29.27 -12.44
C ALA A 513 -2.52 30.50 -11.95
N LEU A 514 -2.95 31.71 -12.32
CA LEU A 514 -2.26 32.95 -11.95
C LEU A 514 -2.52 33.33 -10.48
N PRO A 515 -1.51 33.83 -9.76
CA PRO A 515 -1.69 34.35 -8.40
C PRO A 515 -2.52 35.64 -8.38
N ILE A 516 -2.54 36.37 -9.49
CA ILE A 516 -3.28 37.62 -9.69
C ILE A 516 -4.29 37.38 -10.82
N ARG A 517 -5.57 37.63 -10.55
CA ARG A 517 -6.62 37.50 -11.57
C ARG A 517 -6.87 38.86 -12.22
N PRO A 518 -6.60 39.01 -13.52
CA PRO A 518 -6.93 40.22 -14.25
C PRO A 518 -8.44 40.26 -14.52
N HIS A 519 -9.06 41.38 -14.16
CA HIS A 519 -10.46 41.67 -14.43
C HIS A 519 -10.57 42.81 -15.42
N VAL A 520 -11.50 42.68 -16.38
CA VAL A 520 -11.81 43.74 -17.32
C VAL A 520 -13.10 44.44 -16.90
N TRP A 521 -13.00 45.76 -16.78
CA TRP A 521 -14.12 46.65 -16.48
C TRP A 521 -14.51 47.40 -17.75
N VAL A 522 -15.72 47.16 -18.24
CA VAL A 522 -16.28 47.88 -19.38
C VAL A 522 -17.25 48.94 -18.87
N TYR A 523 -16.94 50.22 -19.08
CA TYR A 523 -17.79 51.35 -18.66
C TYR A 523 -18.01 52.35 -19.80
N GLY A 524 -19.11 53.09 -19.72
CA GLY A 524 -19.60 53.94 -20.81
C GLY A 524 -21.03 54.38 -20.56
N ARG A 525 -21.47 55.42 -21.26
CA ARG A 525 -22.83 55.97 -21.14
C ARG A 525 -23.90 54.95 -21.54
N ALA A 526 -25.14 55.17 -21.15
CA ALA A 526 -26.27 54.39 -21.67
C ALA A 526 -26.28 54.43 -23.22
N GLY A 527 -26.59 53.30 -23.86
CA GLY A 527 -26.57 53.17 -25.31
C GLY A 527 -25.19 53.06 -25.97
N SER A 528 -24.10 52.99 -25.22
CA SER A 528 -22.74 52.88 -25.79
C SER A 528 -22.35 51.45 -26.25
N GLY A 529 -23.27 50.49 -26.26
CA GLY A 529 -22.98 49.11 -26.71
C GLY A 529 -22.32 48.16 -25.68
N LYS A 530 -22.20 48.54 -24.40
CA LYS A 530 -21.53 47.72 -23.36
C LYS A 530 -22.10 46.30 -23.25
N THR A 531 -23.42 46.17 -23.18
CA THR A 531 -24.12 44.89 -23.05
C THR A 531 -23.88 44.02 -24.28
N SER A 532 -23.87 44.62 -25.47
CA SER A 532 -23.57 43.92 -26.72
C SER A 532 -22.11 43.43 -26.76
N LEU A 533 -21.16 44.24 -26.30
CA LEU A 533 -19.76 43.81 -26.20
C LEU A 533 -19.60 42.68 -25.17
N ALA A 534 -20.21 42.81 -24.00
CA ALA A 534 -20.19 41.77 -22.98
C ALA A 534 -20.79 40.45 -23.49
N ALA A 535 -21.92 40.50 -24.20
CA ALA A 535 -22.52 39.34 -24.84
C ALA A 535 -21.61 38.74 -25.92
N SER A 536 -20.90 39.58 -26.68
CA SER A 536 -19.94 39.12 -27.68
C SER A 536 -18.72 38.43 -27.05
N ILE A 537 -18.17 38.99 -25.96
CA ILE A 537 -17.11 38.34 -25.17
C ILE A 537 -17.63 37.00 -24.62
N ALA A 538 -18.84 36.97 -24.09
CA ALA A 538 -19.47 35.75 -23.58
C ALA A 538 -19.66 34.67 -24.64
N ALA A 539 -19.99 35.08 -25.87
CA ALA A 539 -20.08 34.18 -27.01
C ALA A 539 -18.71 33.59 -27.39
N VAL A 540 -17.66 34.43 -27.47
CA VAL A 540 -16.28 33.97 -27.75
C VAL A 540 -15.80 33.02 -26.67
N MET A 541 -16.10 33.32 -25.40
CA MET A 541 -15.74 32.49 -24.26
C MET A 541 -16.69 31.31 -24.05
N ALA A 542 -17.69 31.12 -24.92
CA ALA A 542 -18.75 30.12 -24.84
C ALA A 542 -19.31 29.88 -23.41
N GLY A 543 -19.60 30.97 -22.70
CA GLY A 543 -20.14 30.93 -21.33
C GLY A 543 -19.09 30.87 -20.21
N GLY A 544 -17.80 30.80 -20.54
CA GLY A 544 -16.68 30.83 -19.59
C GLY A 544 -16.44 32.19 -18.91
N CYS A 545 -17.24 33.21 -19.23
CA CYS A 545 -17.22 34.49 -18.52
C CYS A 545 -18.48 34.68 -17.67
N ILE A 546 -18.30 35.11 -16.43
CA ILE A 546 -19.40 35.53 -15.57
C ILE A 546 -19.54 37.05 -15.74
N SER A 547 -20.63 37.48 -16.39
CA SER A 547 -20.98 38.90 -16.42
C SER A 547 -21.66 39.29 -15.11
N ILE A 548 -21.13 40.31 -14.44
CA ILE A 548 -21.74 40.87 -13.24
C ILE A 548 -22.16 42.30 -13.54
N ASP A 549 -23.45 42.54 -13.67
CA ASP A 549 -23.97 43.90 -13.78
C ASP A 549 -23.92 44.60 -12.41
N GLY A 550 -23.12 45.64 -12.33
CA GLY A 550 -23.08 46.54 -11.19
C GLY A 550 -24.35 47.38 -11.14
N GLY A 551 -25.39 46.88 -10.48
CA GLY A 551 -26.50 47.73 -10.06
C GLY A 551 -25.98 48.91 -9.22
N PRO A 552 -26.68 50.07 -9.19
CA PRO A 552 -26.17 51.35 -8.68
C PRO A 552 -25.75 51.36 -7.18
N ARG A 553 -25.91 50.25 -6.45
CA ARG A 553 -25.60 50.13 -5.02
C ARG A 553 -24.52 49.09 -4.66
N ARG A 554 -23.93 48.38 -5.62
CA ARG A 554 -22.88 47.38 -5.30
C ARG A 554 -21.50 47.91 -5.61
N THR A 555 -20.60 47.82 -4.63
CA THR A 555 -19.20 48.14 -4.89
C THR A 555 -18.57 47.02 -5.72
N PRO A 556 -17.60 47.35 -6.59
CA PRO A 556 -16.77 46.40 -7.31
C PRO A 556 -16.26 45.20 -6.52
N GLN A 557 -15.86 45.45 -5.27
CA GLN A 557 -15.37 44.42 -4.36
C GLN A 557 -16.47 43.48 -3.85
N GLN A 558 -17.71 43.95 -3.71
CA GLN A 558 -18.85 43.09 -3.33
C GLN A 558 -19.28 42.17 -4.48
N ALA A 559 -19.19 42.65 -5.72
CA ALA A 559 -19.42 41.87 -6.93
C ALA A 559 -18.33 40.80 -7.12
N CYS A 560 -17.05 41.19 -7.03
CA CYS A 560 -15.92 40.26 -7.11
C CYS A 560 -15.88 39.31 -5.90
N GLY A 561 -16.28 39.74 -4.70
CA GLY A 561 -16.25 38.93 -3.49
C GLY A 561 -17.09 37.65 -3.61
N ARG A 562 -18.24 37.66 -4.28
CA ARG A 562 -19.01 36.42 -4.53
C ARG A 562 -18.40 35.52 -5.61
N ALA A 563 -17.71 36.09 -6.60
CA ALA A 563 -17.03 35.33 -7.66
C ALA A 563 -15.62 34.85 -7.24
N SER A 564 -14.99 35.52 -6.28
CA SER A 564 -13.62 35.33 -5.81
C SER A 564 -13.53 34.84 -4.36
N ALA A 565 -14.64 34.64 -3.64
CA ALA A 565 -14.68 34.12 -2.25
C ALA A 565 -13.93 32.80 -2.05
N ARG A 566 -13.49 32.15 -3.14
CA ARG A 566 -12.99 30.79 -3.15
C ARG A 566 -11.47 30.68 -2.95
N ARG A 567 -10.69 31.79 -2.99
CA ARG A 567 -9.32 31.98 -2.44
C ARG A 567 -8.99 33.47 -2.32
N PRO A 568 -8.16 33.93 -1.36
CA PRO A 568 -7.67 35.31 -1.31
C PRO A 568 -6.69 35.58 -2.45
N CYS A 569 -7.21 35.97 -3.62
CA CYS A 569 -6.41 36.41 -4.76
C CYS A 569 -6.29 37.93 -4.76
N ARG A 570 -5.10 38.44 -5.11
CA ARG A 570 -4.93 39.87 -5.42
C ARG A 570 -5.62 40.14 -6.76
N SER A 571 -6.45 41.17 -6.82
CA SER A 571 -7.16 41.56 -8.06
C SER A 571 -6.40 42.65 -8.79
N PHE A 572 -6.18 42.48 -10.09
CA PHE A 572 -5.74 43.57 -10.98
C PHE A 572 -6.91 43.97 -11.88
N SER A 573 -7.23 45.26 -11.95
CA SER A 573 -8.40 45.75 -12.68
C SER A 573 -8.01 46.65 -13.84
N MET A 574 -8.38 46.24 -15.05
CA MET A 574 -8.24 47.03 -16.26
C MET A 574 -9.54 47.75 -16.58
N ARG A 575 -9.45 49.04 -16.93
CA ARG A 575 -10.60 49.93 -17.11
C ARG A 575 -10.72 50.38 -18.58
N LEU A 576 -11.71 49.84 -19.30
CA LEU A 576 -12.03 50.19 -20.70
C LEU A 576 -13.22 51.15 -20.80
N LYS A 577 -12.98 52.37 -21.30
CA LYS A 577 -14.02 53.40 -21.52
C LYS A 577 -14.57 53.32 -22.95
N PHE A 578 -15.89 53.29 -23.09
CA PHE A 578 -16.56 53.47 -24.37
C PHE A 578 -16.90 54.92 -24.66
N THR A 579 -16.64 55.32 -25.90
CA THR A 579 -17.12 56.58 -26.45
C THR A 579 -18.40 56.35 -27.24
N ARG A 580 -19.26 57.38 -27.31
CA ARG A 580 -20.46 57.30 -28.14
C ARG A 580 -20.00 57.24 -29.59
N HIS A 581 -20.49 56.26 -30.36
CA HIS A 581 -20.29 56.28 -31.80
C HIS A 581 -20.80 57.62 -32.32
N PRO A 582 -20.01 58.39 -33.11
CA PRO A 582 -20.60 59.48 -33.87
C PRO A 582 -21.66 58.83 -34.75
N THR A 583 -22.90 59.29 -34.63
CA THR A 583 -24.00 58.89 -35.50
C THR A 583 -23.55 59.17 -36.94
N ARG A 584 -23.11 58.13 -37.65
CA ARG A 584 -22.90 58.21 -39.10
C ARG A 584 -24.27 58.52 -39.69
N GLY A 585 -24.40 59.70 -40.29
CA GLY A 585 -25.54 60.03 -41.14
C GLY A 585 -25.75 58.92 -42.16
N SER A 586 -27.02 58.60 -42.40
CA SER A 586 -27.48 57.58 -43.33
C SER A 586 -26.78 57.71 -44.69
N SER A 587 -25.86 56.79 -44.96
CA SER A 587 -25.37 56.48 -46.29
C SER A 587 -25.48 54.96 -46.43
N THR A 588 -26.40 54.55 -47.29
CA THR A 588 -26.65 53.18 -47.70
C THR A 588 -25.37 52.57 -48.28
N ALA A 589 -24.70 51.71 -47.52
CA ALA A 589 -23.61 50.88 -48.01
C ALA A 589 -24.15 49.50 -48.39
N HIS A 590 -24.01 49.16 -49.67
CA HIS A 590 -24.25 47.83 -50.22
C HIS A 590 -23.33 46.79 -49.56
N VAL A 591 -23.91 45.66 -49.18
CA VAL A 591 -23.21 44.42 -48.82
C VAL A 591 -22.75 43.75 -50.11
N PRO A 592 -21.45 43.51 -50.36
CA PRO A 592 -21.02 42.63 -51.44
C PRO A 592 -21.07 41.18 -50.96
N SER A 593 -21.80 40.35 -51.71
CA SER A 593 -21.77 38.90 -51.54
C SER A 593 -20.44 38.32 -52.03
N CYS A 594 -19.72 37.60 -51.18
CA CYS A 594 -18.60 36.77 -51.62
C CYS A 594 -19.13 35.53 -52.35
N ARG A 595 -19.01 35.52 -53.69
CA ARG A 595 -18.90 34.29 -54.50
C ARG A 595 -17.47 34.19 -55.00
N GLY A 596 -16.93 32.98 -54.92
CA GLY A 596 -15.51 32.69 -55.09
C GLY A 596 -14.97 32.91 -56.49
N HIS A 597 -13.65 33.08 -56.54
CA HIS A 597 -12.84 32.71 -57.69
C HIS A 597 -11.50 32.14 -57.20
N CYS A 598 -11.28 30.87 -57.55
CA CYS A 598 -9.98 30.23 -57.53
C CYS A 598 -9.05 30.95 -58.52
N LEU A 599 -7.87 31.35 -58.06
CA LEU A 599 -6.72 31.59 -58.94
C LEU A 599 -5.52 30.88 -58.33
N ARG A 600 -4.96 29.95 -59.11
CA ARG A 600 -3.65 29.34 -58.92
C ARG A 600 -2.57 30.41 -59.08
N PRO A 601 -1.41 30.30 -58.41
CA PRO A 601 -0.19 30.86 -58.93
C PRO A 601 0.68 29.78 -59.59
N GLU A 602 1.23 30.18 -60.72
CA GLU A 602 2.15 29.50 -61.60
C GLU A 602 3.49 29.16 -60.91
N GLN A 603 4.07 28.09 -61.41
CA GLN A 603 5.43 27.65 -61.12
C GLN A 603 6.40 28.57 -61.84
N ASP A 604 7.38 29.14 -61.13
CA ASP A 604 8.63 29.58 -61.73
C ASP A 604 9.80 28.97 -60.96
N THR A 605 10.53 28.13 -61.68
CA THR A 605 11.71 27.40 -61.27
C THR A 605 12.96 28.15 -61.72
N HIS A 606 13.86 28.48 -60.79
CA HIS A 606 15.28 28.64 -61.09
C HIS A 606 16.15 28.03 -59.97
N PRO A 607 17.21 27.27 -60.32
CA PRO A 607 18.01 26.53 -59.36
C PRO A 607 19.11 27.43 -58.77
N VAL A 608 19.22 27.47 -57.44
CA VAL A 608 20.40 28.03 -56.76
C VAL A 608 21.30 26.87 -56.34
N ALA A 609 22.55 26.95 -56.78
CA ALA A 609 23.60 25.97 -56.60
C ALA A 609 23.90 25.69 -55.11
N MET A 610 24.03 24.40 -54.78
CA MET A 610 24.53 23.93 -53.49
C MET A 610 26.05 24.16 -53.39
N VAL A 611 26.48 24.81 -52.32
CA VAL A 611 27.87 24.80 -51.83
C VAL A 611 27.90 23.91 -50.59
N PRO A 612 28.82 22.94 -50.48
CA PRO A 612 28.91 22.07 -49.31
C PRO A 612 29.56 22.83 -48.15
N THR A 613 29.02 22.68 -46.95
CA THR A 613 29.72 23.05 -45.71
C THR A 613 29.86 21.84 -44.78
N PRO A 614 30.92 21.83 -43.95
CA PRO A 614 31.51 20.61 -43.43
C PRO A 614 30.86 20.11 -42.13
N SER A 615 31.12 18.83 -41.90
CA SER A 615 30.86 17.98 -40.75
C SER A 615 31.15 18.58 -39.36
N ASP A 616 30.32 18.14 -38.41
CA ASP A 616 30.59 17.85 -36.99
C ASP A 616 31.27 18.91 -36.12
N GLN A 617 30.46 19.70 -35.40
CA GLN A 617 30.77 20.11 -34.03
C GLN A 617 29.50 20.10 -33.16
N ALA A 618 29.59 19.40 -32.02
CA ALA A 618 28.54 19.27 -31.02
C ALA A 618 28.15 20.64 -30.42
N ALA A 619 26.85 20.97 -30.48
CA ALA A 619 26.30 22.16 -29.85
C ALA A 619 26.06 21.93 -28.35
N ALA A 620 26.65 22.77 -27.51
CA ALA A 620 26.36 22.87 -26.09
C ALA A 620 24.92 23.37 -25.84
N PRO A 621 24.26 22.97 -24.73
CA PRO A 621 22.90 23.41 -24.44
C PRO A 621 22.85 24.90 -24.06
N PRO A 622 21.76 25.63 -24.40
CA PRO A 622 21.61 27.03 -24.04
C PRO A 622 21.36 27.20 -22.53
N PRO A 623 21.75 28.35 -21.94
CA PRO A 623 21.53 28.61 -20.52
C PRO A 623 20.04 28.80 -20.22
N ALA A 624 19.59 28.22 -19.12
CA ALA A 624 18.24 28.37 -18.59
C ALA A 624 17.90 29.85 -18.36
N ALA A 625 16.96 30.38 -19.13
CA ALA A 625 16.32 31.64 -18.83
C ALA A 625 15.46 31.45 -17.57
N ARG A 626 15.91 32.02 -16.45
CA ARG A 626 15.11 32.19 -15.24
C ARG A 626 13.99 33.21 -15.53
N TRP A 627 12.76 32.80 -15.28
CA TRP A 627 11.58 33.67 -15.22
C TRP A 627 11.56 34.48 -13.93
#